data_AF-A0A7X8VNC4-F1
#
_entry.id   AF-A0A7X8VNC4-F1
#
_cell.length_a   1.000
_cell.length_b   1.000
_cell.length_c   1.000
_cell.angle_alpha   90.00
_cell.angle_beta   90.00
_cell.angle_gamma   90.00
#
_symmetry.space_group_name_H-M   'P 1'
#
loop_
_entity.id
_entity.type
_entity.pdbx_description
1 polymer ?
#
loop_
_entity_poly.entity_id
_entity_poly.type
_entity_poly.pdbx_seq_one_letter_code
_entity_poly.pdbx_strand_id
1 'polypeptide(L)'
;MLTKNLIQCRIRNGRLEPAFVNCQSETLLAQAEALIAVFKQCLGLHKAELDERLAPTLADIRPLALGKGLRKLLEDRCVFNKKKDLDYAEERRKLLSLAARLRQQQAWESPEELRQAMLQSPEAEDCALLQEKEIYADLPENDILESFDSLSTKQLLERYNLGLVQALLLNAKKLLLHIDSGEAARLRRVCKYLRFFRLLCRIKSSREGKKELITMEIDGPASIFEQPRGYGLQLAIFFPAICSLKNWQMQADILWKEKKQLLQLDQDSPLSCPYQIFSAYVPEEIKLFEKHFRKTVQDWKISEQTPFLRADDNEIIFPDFSFVNSKGKLLHLELFHRHHASRLLPRLDWLSRNPDSPLLLGVDRSLQRKPEIDAALQASDHFAKAGFIYKDYPSCEKTLQCLQKTSEKIS
;
A
#
# COMPACT_ATOMS: atom_id res chain seq x y z
N MET A 1 -4.49 -1.51 -8.08
CA MET A 1 -5.57 -0.60 -7.58
C MET A 1 -6.05 0.28 -8.72
N LEU A 2 -7.34 0.61 -8.80
CA LEU A 2 -7.82 1.49 -9.88
C LEU A 2 -7.23 2.91 -9.79
N THR A 3 -7.03 3.56 -10.94
CA THR A 3 -6.62 4.97 -11.01
C THR A 3 -7.85 5.89 -11.04
N LYS A 4 -7.64 7.17 -10.73
CA LYS A 4 -8.71 8.18 -10.62
C LYS A 4 -9.65 8.23 -11.83
N ASN A 5 -9.11 8.07 -13.04
CA ASN A 5 -9.88 8.15 -14.29
C ASN A 5 -10.77 6.91 -14.55
N LEU A 6 -10.54 5.82 -13.80
CA LEU A 6 -11.28 4.56 -13.90
C LEU A 6 -12.36 4.44 -12.82
N ILE A 7 -12.45 5.42 -11.91
CA ILE A 7 -13.48 5.42 -10.87
C ILE A 7 -14.85 5.65 -11.52
N GLN A 8 -15.73 4.66 -11.35
CA GLN A 8 -17.13 4.79 -11.68
C GLN A 8 -17.92 4.99 -10.38
N CYS A 9 -18.55 6.15 -10.24
CA CYS A 9 -19.40 6.48 -9.11
C CYS A 9 -20.52 7.44 -9.53
N ARG A 10 -21.59 7.46 -8.75
CA ARG A 10 -22.72 8.38 -8.87
C ARG A 10 -22.74 9.29 -7.66
N ILE A 11 -23.28 10.49 -7.84
CA ILE A 11 -23.57 11.39 -6.72
C ILE A 11 -25.08 11.43 -6.54
N ARG A 12 -25.57 11.02 -5.38
CA ARG A 12 -26.99 11.02 -5.03
C ARG A 12 -27.17 11.60 -3.64
N ASN A 13 -27.99 12.63 -3.48
CA ASN A 13 -28.27 13.28 -2.19
C ASN A 13 -27.00 13.66 -1.39
N GLY A 14 -25.96 14.16 -2.07
CA GLY A 14 -24.67 14.51 -1.45
C GLY A 14 -23.79 13.33 -1.04
N ARG A 15 -24.16 12.11 -1.42
CA ARG A 15 -23.41 10.88 -1.20
C ARG A 15 -22.77 10.40 -2.50
N LEU A 16 -21.56 9.89 -2.37
CA LEU A 16 -20.79 9.30 -3.45
C LEU A 16 -20.99 7.77 -3.40
N GLU A 17 -21.68 7.24 -4.41
CA GLU A 17 -22.05 5.84 -4.54
C GLU A 17 -21.14 5.18 -5.60
N PRO A 18 -20.20 4.30 -5.21
CA PRO A 18 -19.42 3.53 -6.17
C PRO A 18 -20.36 2.68 -7.05
N ALA A 19 -20.11 2.64 -8.36
CA ALA A 19 -20.88 1.84 -9.30
C ALA A 19 -20.41 0.38 -9.26
N PHE A 20 -20.75 -0.32 -8.18
CA PHE A 20 -20.40 -1.73 -8.00
C PHE A 20 -21.01 -2.62 -9.09
N VAL A 21 -20.29 -3.68 -9.42
CA VAL A 21 -20.76 -4.72 -10.33
C VAL A 21 -21.24 -5.94 -9.54
N ASN A 22 -22.19 -6.68 -10.13
CA ASN A 22 -22.62 -7.96 -9.58
C ASN A 22 -21.56 -9.03 -9.91
N CYS A 23 -20.83 -9.49 -8.89
CA CYS A 23 -19.79 -10.52 -9.02
C CYS A 23 -20.32 -11.91 -9.38
N GLN A 24 -21.64 -12.10 -9.42
CA GLN A 24 -22.32 -13.34 -9.84
C GLN A 24 -22.95 -13.24 -11.23
N SER A 25 -22.83 -12.08 -11.92
CA SER A 25 -23.36 -11.93 -13.27
C SER A 25 -22.61 -12.85 -14.24
N GLU A 26 -23.32 -13.80 -14.85
CA GLU A 26 -22.76 -14.73 -15.83
C GLU A 26 -22.09 -14.01 -17.00
N THR A 27 -22.71 -12.95 -17.51
CA THR A 27 -22.12 -12.11 -18.57
C THR A 27 -20.80 -11.48 -18.15
N LEU A 28 -20.72 -10.89 -16.94
CA LEU A 28 -19.48 -10.28 -16.46
C LEU A 28 -18.41 -11.32 -16.14
N LEU A 29 -18.81 -12.50 -15.66
CA LEU A 29 -17.90 -13.61 -15.39
C LEU A 29 -17.28 -14.13 -16.69
N ALA A 30 -18.08 -14.30 -17.76
CA ALA A 30 -17.60 -14.69 -19.08
C ALA A 30 -16.66 -13.63 -19.69
N GLN A 31 -16.99 -12.34 -19.55
CA GLN A 31 -16.12 -11.24 -19.99
C GLN A 31 -14.80 -11.21 -19.21
N ALA A 32 -14.84 -11.41 -17.89
CA ALA A 32 -13.65 -11.52 -17.06
C ALA A 32 -12.79 -12.74 -17.46
N GLU A 33 -13.42 -13.87 -17.77
CA GLU A 33 -12.74 -15.08 -18.24
C GLU A 33 -11.99 -14.84 -19.55
N ALA A 34 -12.66 -14.22 -20.53
CA ALA A 34 -12.07 -13.88 -21.81
C ALA A 34 -10.83 -12.99 -21.64
N LEU A 35 -10.91 -11.96 -20.79
CA LEU A 35 -9.76 -11.11 -20.48
C LEU A 35 -8.61 -11.92 -19.87
N ILE A 36 -8.88 -12.71 -18.83
CA ILE A 36 -7.86 -13.52 -18.14
C ILE A 36 -7.21 -14.52 -19.12
N ALA A 37 -7.98 -15.11 -20.04
CA ALA A 37 -7.49 -16.04 -21.05
C ALA A 37 -6.49 -15.36 -21.99
N VAL A 38 -6.77 -14.14 -22.46
CA VAL A 38 -5.86 -13.39 -23.32
C VAL A 38 -4.51 -13.16 -22.62
N PHE A 39 -4.49 -12.71 -21.35
CA PHE A 39 -3.25 -12.54 -20.60
C PHE A 39 -2.44 -13.85 -20.47
N LYS A 40 -3.12 -14.98 -20.21
CA LYS A 40 -2.45 -16.29 -20.13
C LYS A 40 -1.84 -16.73 -21.45
N GLN A 41 -2.52 -16.45 -22.56
CA GLN A 41 -2.07 -16.82 -23.91
C GLN A 41 -0.94 -15.92 -24.44
N CYS A 42 -0.72 -14.74 -23.85
CA CYS A 42 0.29 -13.78 -24.27
C CYS A 42 1.58 -13.84 -23.45
N LEU A 43 1.78 -14.85 -22.61
CA LEU A 43 3.05 -15.07 -21.92
C LEU A 43 4.17 -15.25 -22.96
N GLY A 44 5.25 -14.49 -22.81
CA GLY A 44 6.37 -14.46 -23.74
C GLY A 44 6.17 -13.57 -24.97
N LEU A 45 5.01 -12.89 -25.11
CA LEU A 45 4.75 -11.95 -26.21
C LEU A 45 5.00 -10.50 -25.78
N HIS A 46 5.13 -9.62 -26.76
CA HIS A 46 5.22 -8.18 -26.52
C HIS A 46 3.91 -7.61 -26.00
N LYS A 47 4.01 -6.52 -25.25
CA LYS A 47 2.87 -5.76 -24.75
C LYS A 47 1.98 -5.23 -25.88
N ALA A 48 2.55 -4.87 -27.03
CA ALA A 48 1.79 -4.48 -28.21
C ALA A 48 0.80 -5.56 -28.67
N GLU A 49 1.28 -6.82 -28.73
CA GLU A 49 0.46 -7.96 -29.13
C GLU A 49 -0.62 -8.28 -28.09
N LEU A 50 -0.28 -8.17 -26.80
CA LEU A 50 -1.26 -8.26 -25.72
C LEU A 50 -2.36 -7.22 -25.90
N ASP A 51 -1.99 -5.97 -26.18
CA ASP A 51 -2.93 -4.86 -26.35
C ASP A 51 -3.85 -5.06 -27.55
N GLU A 52 -3.30 -5.54 -28.67
CA GLU A 52 -4.06 -5.89 -29.87
C GLU A 52 -5.07 -7.01 -29.58
N ARG A 53 -4.65 -8.08 -28.90
CA ARG A 53 -5.51 -9.23 -28.57
C ARG A 53 -6.57 -8.90 -27.53
N LEU A 54 -6.30 -7.95 -26.63
CA LEU A 54 -7.29 -7.48 -25.66
C LEU A 54 -8.36 -6.58 -26.30
N ALA A 55 -8.06 -5.91 -27.42
CA ALA A 55 -8.92 -4.88 -27.99
C ALA A 55 -10.36 -5.36 -28.31
N PRO A 56 -10.59 -6.52 -28.96
CA PRO A 56 -11.94 -7.02 -29.22
C PRO A 56 -12.72 -7.26 -27.93
N THR A 57 -12.12 -7.96 -26.96
CA THR A 57 -12.78 -8.26 -25.67
C THR A 57 -13.11 -6.98 -24.90
N LEU A 58 -12.22 -5.99 -24.90
CA LEU A 58 -12.48 -4.70 -24.26
C LEU A 58 -13.57 -3.90 -24.96
N ALA A 59 -13.68 -4.03 -26.28
CA ALA A 59 -14.71 -3.38 -27.08
C ALA A 59 -16.11 -3.92 -26.80
N ASP A 60 -16.25 -5.12 -26.22
CA ASP A 60 -17.54 -5.70 -25.83
C ASP A 60 -17.97 -5.35 -24.40
N ILE A 61 -17.05 -4.90 -23.54
CA ILE A 61 -17.36 -4.58 -22.15
C ILE A 61 -17.91 -3.16 -22.05
N ARG A 62 -19.10 -3.02 -21.43
CA ARG A 62 -19.74 -1.74 -21.16
C ARG A 62 -20.05 -1.58 -19.66
N PRO A 63 -19.84 -0.40 -19.07
CA PRO A 63 -19.24 0.80 -19.68
C PRO A 63 -17.74 0.59 -19.98
N LEU A 64 -17.17 1.35 -20.93
CA LEU A 64 -15.75 1.22 -21.33
C LEU A 64 -14.77 1.35 -20.14
N ALA A 65 -15.14 2.16 -19.14
CA ALA A 65 -14.35 2.32 -17.93
C ALA A 65 -14.25 1.03 -17.09
N LEU A 66 -15.28 0.17 -17.12
CA LEU A 66 -15.25 -1.15 -16.48
C LEU A 66 -14.19 -2.02 -17.13
N GLY A 67 -14.22 -2.17 -18.46
CA GLY A 67 -13.23 -2.95 -19.21
C GLY A 67 -11.80 -2.47 -18.95
N LYS A 68 -11.58 -1.14 -19.02
CA LYS A 68 -10.27 -0.53 -18.69
C LYS A 68 -9.85 -0.79 -17.25
N GLY A 69 -10.79 -0.78 -16.30
CA GLY A 69 -10.54 -1.10 -14.91
C GLY A 69 -10.14 -2.55 -14.69
N LEU A 70 -10.84 -3.50 -15.32
CA LEU A 70 -10.51 -4.93 -15.26
C LEU A 70 -9.14 -5.21 -15.87
N ARG A 71 -8.87 -4.67 -17.08
CA ARG A 71 -7.55 -4.75 -17.72
C ARG A 71 -6.45 -4.25 -16.78
N LYS A 72 -6.63 -3.05 -16.21
CA LYS A 72 -5.64 -2.49 -15.29
C LYS A 72 -5.35 -3.44 -14.10
N LEU A 73 -6.38 -4.04 -13.51
CA LEU A 73 -6.20 -4.93 -12.37
C LEU A 73 -5.45 -6.22 -12.72
N LEU A 74 -5.53 -6.66 -13.99
CA LEU A 74 -4.75 -7.77 -14.52
C LEU A 74 -3.32 -7.35 -14.86
N GLU A 75 -3.13 -6.19 -15.49
CA GLU A 75 -1.80 -5.60 -15.77
C GLU A 75 -0.99 -5.35 -14.49
N ASP A 76 -1.63 -4.88 -13.41
CA ASP A 76 -1.00 -4.71 -12.08
C ASP A 76 -0.45 -6.04 -11.50
N ARG A 77 -0.78 -7.18 -12.11
CA ARG A 77 -0.36 -8.54 -11.73
C ARG A 77 0.55 -9.20 -12.76
N CYS A 78 1.02 -8.42 -13.73
CA CYS A 78 1.98 -8.84 -14.73
C CYS A 78 3.38 -8.38 -14.33
N VAL A 79 4.38 -9.20 -14.65
CA VAL A 79 5.78 -8.78 -14.69
C VAL A 79 6.18 -8.71 -16.16
N PHE A 80 6.61 -7.54 -16.57
CA PHE A 80 7.17 -7.31 -17.89
C PHE A 80 8.69 -7.22 -17.76
N ASN A 81 9.45 -7.99 -18.54
CA ASN A 81 10.90 -7.85 -18.54
C ASN A 81 11.28 -6.52 -19.17
N LYS A 82 12.42 -6.00 -18.73
CA LYS A 82 13.06 -4.86 -19.35
C LYS A 82 14.15 -5.31 -20.30
N LYS A 83 14.26 -4.50 -21.35
CA LYS A 83 15.40 -4.35 -22.26
C LYS A 83 16.78 -4.51 -21.61
N LYS A 84 17.77 -4.83 -22.45
CA LYS A 84 19.19 -4.78 -22.07
C LYS A 84 19.58 -3.36 -21.65
N ASP A 85 20.55 -3.24 -20.75
CA ASP A 85 21.05 -1.92 -20.32
C ASP A 85 21.98 -1.36 -21.41
N LEU A 86 21.37 -0.73 -22.42
CA LEU A 86 22.04 -0.12 -23.57
C LEU A 86 21.58 1.32 -23.74
N ASP A 87 22.45 2.16 -24.28
CA ASP A 87 22.04 3.44 -24.87
C ASP A 87 21.41 3.18 -26.25
N TYR A 88 20.15 2.77 -26.24
CA TYR A 88 19.41 2.45 -27.47
C TYR A 88 19.40 3.60 -28.49
N ALA A 89 19.49 4.86 -28.07
CA ALA A 89 19.52 5.99 -28.99
C ALA A 89 20.86 6.07 -29.74
N GLU A 90 21.98 5.95 -29.03
CA GLU A 90 23.31 5.91 -29.63
C GLU A 90 23.54 4.64 -30.46
N GLU A 91 23.13 3.47 -29.96
CA GLU A 91 23.26 2.21 -30.68
C GLU A 91 22.42 2.21 -31.98
N ARG A 92 21.21 2.78 -31.97
CA ARG A 92 20.44 2.97 -33.21
C ARG A 92 21.13 3.93 -34.16
N ARG A 93 21.76 4.99 -33.65
CA ARG A 93 22.51 5.93 -34.50
C ARG A 93 23.66 5.21 -35.20
N LYS A 94 24.44 4.39 -34.49
CA LYS A 94 25.51 3.57 -35.09
C LYS A 94 24.96 2.64 -36.17
N LEU A 95 23.92 1.87 -35.83
CA LEU A 95 23.27 0.91 -36.73
C LEU A 95 22.77 1.58 -38.01
N LEU A 96 22.01 2.67 -37.88
CA LEU A 96 21.42 3.38 -39.02
C LEU A 96 22.47 4.13 -39.85
N SER A 97 23.53 4.66 -39.22
CA SER A 97 24.63 5.32 -39.95
C SER A 97 25.44 4.32 -40.77
N LEU A 98 25.72 3.14 -40.22
CA LEU A 98 26.37 2.05 -40.93
C LEU A 98 25.52 1.60 -42.13
N ALA A 99 24.22 1.36 -41.93
CA ALA A 99 23.29 1.00 -42.99
C ALA A 99 23.25 2.06 -44.11
N ALA A 100 23.17 3.34 -43.74
CA ALA A 100 23.12 4.44 -44.70
C ALA A 100 24.41 4.53 -45.54
N ARG A 101 25.57 4.39 -44.90
CA ARG A 101 26.89 4.41 -45.57
C ARG A 101 27.03 3.25 -46.55
N LEU A 102 26.72 2.02 -46.15
CA LEU A 102 26.79 0.85 -47.03
C LEU A 102 25.80 0.94 -48.20
N ARG A 103 24.61 1.50 -47.97
CA ARG A 103 23.61 1.73 -49.03
C ARG A 103 24.05 2.76 -50.07
N GLN A 104 24.96 3.66 -49.75
CA GLN A 104 25.53 4.63 -50.70
C GLN A 104 26.67 4.04 -51.55
N GLN A 105 27.31 2.97 -51.10
CA GLN A 105 28.46 2.37 -51.80
C GLN A 105 28.05 1.54 -53.01
N GLN A 106 26.92 0.83 -52.91
CA GLN A 106 26.40 0.00 -53.99
C GLN A 106 24.89 -0.22 -53.86
N ALA A 107 24.29 -0.72 -54.95
CA ALA A 107 22.96 -1.29 -54.90
C ALA A 107 23.04 -2.70 -54.25
N TRP A 108 22.10 -2.98 -53.36
CA TRP A 108 21.95 -4.27 -52.69
C TRP A 108 20.72 -4.96 -53.26
N GLU A 109 20.82 -6.24 -53.62
CA GLU A 109 19.71 -6.95 -54.27
C GLU A 109 18.58 -7.25 -53.27
N SER A 110 18.91 -7.33 -51.97
CA SER A 110 17.94 -7.49 -50.90
C SER A 110 18.33 -6.80 -49.58
N PRO A 111 17.36 -6.55 -48.67
CA PRO A 111 17.65 -6.11 -47.31
C PRO A 111 18.52 -7.10 -46.51
N GLU A 112 18.44 -8.40 -46.81
CA GLU A 112 19.22 -9.42 -46.12
C GLU A 112 20.69 -9.35 -46.51
N GLU A 113 21.01 -9.10 -47.79
CA GLU A 113 22.40 -8.88 -48.22
C GLU A 113 23.02 -7.67 -47.55
N LEU A 114 22.27 -6.56 -47.45
CA LEU A 114 22.72 -5.39 -46.70
C LEU A 114 22.97 -5.75 -45.23
N ARG A 115 22.08 -6.52 -44.60
CA ARG A 115 22.25 -6.98 -43.22
C ARG A 115 23.51 -7.84 -43.06
N GLN A 116 23.77 -8.78 -43.96
CA GLN A 116 24.96 -9.62 -43.94
C GLN A 116 26.24 -8.79 -44.10
N ALA A 117 26.23 -7.80 -45.00
CA ALA A 117 27.35 -6.89 -45.17
C ALA A 117 27.57 -6.00 -43.93
N MET A 118 26.50 -5.54 -43.29
CA MET A 118 26.61 -4.83 -42.00
C MET A 118 27.26 -5.72 -40.94
N LEU A 119 26.87 -7.00 -40.83
CA LEU A 119 27.43 -7.97 -39.88
C LEU A 119 28.90 -8.30 -40.14
N GLN A 120 29.36 -8.18 -41.39
CA GLN A 120 30.76 -8.38 -41.79
C GLN A 120 31.61 -7.10 -41.71
N SER A 121 31.00 -5.95 -41.44
CA SER A 121 31.70 -4.67 -41.32
C SER A 121 32.56 -4.65 -40.04
N PRO A 122 33.75 -4.03 -40.06
CA PRO A 122 34.57 -3.86 -38.85
C PRO A 122 33.82 -3.16 -37.70
N GLU A 123 32.88 -2.27 -38.02
CA GLU A 123 32.07 -1.53 -37.05
C GLU A 123 30.91 -2.36 -36.45
N ALA A 124 30.76 -3.64 -36.86
CA ALA A 124 29.74 -4.53 -36.32
C ALA A 124 29.94 -4.84 -34.83
N GLU A 125 31.21 -4.94 -34.39
CA GLU A 125 31.56 -5.22 -32.99
C GLU A 125 31.20 -4.04 -32.06
N ASP A 126 31.24 -2.81 -32.58
CA ASP A 126 30.95 -1.58 -31.84
C ASP A 126 29.45 -1.24 -31.76
N CYS A 127 28.58 -2.04 -32.40
CA CYS A 127 27.14 -1.83 -32.50
C CYS A 127 26.38 -3.03 -31.95
N ALA A 128 26.09 -3.01 -30.64
CA ALA A 128 25.42 -4.10 -29.94
C ALA A 128 24.06 -4.44 -30.57
N LEU A 129 23.30 -3.42 -30.99
CA LEU A 129 21.99 -3.61 -31.63
C LEU A 129 22.04 -4.36 -32.97
N LEU A 130 23.21 -4.47 -33.61
CA LEU A 130 23.33 -5.21 -34.87
C LEU A 130 23.21 -6.72 -34.65
N GLN A 131 23.61 -7.18 -33.47
CA GLN A 131 23.49 -8.58 -33.03
C GLN A 131 22.12 -8.88 -32.41
N GLU A 132 21.33 -7.85 -32.11
CA GLU A 132 19.99 -8.00 -31.57
C GLU A 132 18.93 -8.14 -32.68
N LYS A 133 17.82 -8.79 -32.34
CA LYS A 133 16.65 -8.89 -33.23
C LYS A 133 15.71 -7.69 -33.11
N GLU A 134 15.79 -6.94 -32.01
CA GLU A 134 14.83 -5.89 -31.65
C GLU A 134 15.53 -4.54 -31.39
N ILE A 135 15.61 -3.70 -32.42
CA ILE A 135 16.27 -2.38 -32.35
C ILE A 135 15.48 -1.32 -31.53
N TYR A 136 14.24 -1.63 -31.15
CA TYR A 136 13.34 -0.77 -30.38
C TYR A 136 12.88 -1.41 -29.06
N ALA A 137 13.62 -2.39 -28.52
CA ALA A 137 13.28 -3.04 -27.26
C ALA A 137 13.17 -2.05 -26.07
N ASP A 138 13.61 -0.80 -26.23
CA ASP A 138 13.41 0.28 -25.26
C ASP A 138 12.03 0.93 -25.21
N LEU A 139 11.18 0.70 -26.20
CA LEU A 139 9.82 1.23 -26.22
C LEU A 139 8.91 0.37 -25.33
N PRO A 140 8.02 0.97 -24.50
CA PRO A 140 7.14 0.22 -23.61
C PRO A 140 6.23 -0.79 -24.31
N GLU A 141 5.90 -0.57 -25.59
CA GLU A 141 5.09 -1.51 -26.38
C GLU A 141 5.84 -2.83 -26.65
N ASN A 142 7.18 -2.82 -26.61
CA ASN A 142 8.03 -3.99 -26.85
C ASN A 142 8.43 -4.70 -25.56
N ASP A 143 7.97 -4.24 -24.39
CA ASP A 143 8.14 -4.96 -23.13
C ASP A 143 7.51 -6.37 -23.24
N ILE A 144 8.25 -7.41 -22.85
CA ILE A 144 7.80 -8.81 -22.95
C ILE A 144 7.08 -9.21 -21.66
N LEU A 145 5.88 -9.77 -21.78
CA LEU A 145 5.14 -10.30 -20.63
C LEU A 145 5.79 -11.62 -20.13
N GLU A 146 6.57 -11.56 -19.05
CA GLU A 146 7.25 -12.73 -18.50
C GLU A 146 6.36 -13.60 -17.64
N SER A 147 5.59 -12.96 -16.77
CA SER A 147 4.75 -13.68 -15.84
C SER A 147 3.46 -12.93 -15.55
N PHE A 148 2.42 -13.69 -15.25
CA PHE A 148 1.10 -13.19 -14.93
C PHE A 148 0.52 -13.99 -13.76
N ASP A 149 0.39 -13.31 -12.61
CA ASP A 149 -0.25 -13.86 -11.42
C ASP A 149 -1.78 -13.81 -11.61
N SER A 150 -2.36 -14.89 -12.15
CA SER A 150 -3.78 -14.90 -12.54
C SER A 150 -4.75 -14.77 -11.35
N LEU A 151 -6.03 -14.56 -11.66
CA LEU A 151 -7.13 -14.54 -10.70
C LEU A 151 -8.26 -15.45 -11.20
N SER A 152 -9.15 -15.89 -10.30
CA SER A 152 -10.45 -16.36 -10.76
C SER A 152 -11.29 -15.19 -11.28
N THR A 153 -12.24 -15.49 -12.16
CA THR A 153 -13.17 -14.51 -12.75
C THR A 153 -13.93 -13.73 -11.67
N LYS A 154 -14.45 -14.45 -10.67
CA LYS A 154 -15.11 -13.85 -9.51
C LYS A 154 -14.18 -12.94 -8.70
N GLN A 155 -12.95 -13.39 -8.42
CA GLN A 155 -11.97 -12.58 -7.70
C GLN A 155 -11.61 -11.29 -8.43
N LEU A 156 -11.59 -11.30 -9.77
CA LEU A 156 -11.34 -10.09 -10.56
C LEU A 156 -12.47 -9.06 -10.37
N LEU A 157 -13.73 -9.49 -10.41
CA LEU A 157 -14.89 -8.61 -10.19
C LEU A 157 -14.94 -8.10 -8.74
N GLU A 158 -14.66 -8.95 -7.76
CA GLU A 158 -14.53 -8.56 -6.35
C GLU A 158 -13.43 -7.50 -6.16
N ARG A 159 -12.27 -7.69 -6.82
CA ARG A 159 -11.18 -6.71 -6.81
C ARG A 159 -11.53 -5.42 -7.53
N TYR A 160 -12.39 -5.47 -8.55
CA TYR A 160 -12.89 -4.25 -9.19
C TYR A 160 -13.74 -3.42 -8.22
N ASN A 161 -14.69 -4.04 -7.51
CA ASN A 161 -15.51 -3.36 -6.51
C ASN A 161 -14.66 -2.74 -5.40
N LEU A 162 -13.69 -3.49 -4.85
CA LEU A 162 -12.72 -2.94 -3.90
C LEU A 162 -11.94 -1.77 -4.51
N GLY A 163 -11.44 -1.95 -5.73
CA GLY A 163 -10.64 -0.96 -6.43
C GLY A 163 -11.34 0.39 -6.59
N LEU A 164 -12.66 0.39 -6.78
CA LEU A 164 -13.47 1.62 -6.82
C LEU A 164 -13.39 2.38 -5.49
N VAL A 165 -13.60 1.67 -4.37
CA VAL A 165 -13.54 2.26 -3.03
C VAL A 165 -12.13 2.71 -2.68
N GLN A 166 -11.13 1.86 -2.90
CA GLN A 166 -9.73 2.16 -2.63
C GLN A 166 -9.29 3.43 -3.37
N ALA A 167 -9.67 3.57 -4.65
CA ALA A 167 -9.33 4.75 -5.44
C ALA A 167 -10.01 6.03 -4.93
N LEU A 168 -11.22 5.94 -4.35
CA LEU A 168 -11.89 7.06 -3.69
C LEU A 168 -11.19 7.45 -2.37
N LEU A 169 -10.79 6.45 -1.57
CA LEU A 169 -10.13 6.64 -0.28
C LEU A 169 -8.75 7.30 -0.38
N LEU A 170 -8.10 7.27 -1.55
CA LEU A 170 -6.87 8.02 -1.80
C LEU A 170 -7.00 9.52 -1.50
N ASN A 171 -8.22 10.09 -1.59
CA ASN A 171 -8.49 11.49 -1.32
C ASN A 171 -9.40 11.70 -0.09
N ALA A 172 -9.47 10.71 0.82
CA ALA A 172 -10.25 10.84 2.04
C ALA A 172 -9.61 11.83 3.03
N LYS A 173 -10.40 12.64 3.71
CA LYS A 173 -9.93 13.47 4.83
C LYS A 173 -9.93 12.71 6.14
N LYS A 174 -10.94 11.88 6.33
CA LYS A 174 -11.24 11.18 7.58
C LYS A 174 -12.07 9.95 7.24
N LEU A 175 -11.83 8.85 7.94
CA LEU A 175 -12.66 7.65 7.90
C LEU A 175 -13.15 7.36 9.32
N LEU A 176 -14.46 7.36 9.49
CA LEU A 176 -15.14 6.91 10.69
C LEU A 176 -15.63 5.49 10.44
N LEU A 177 -15.36 4.59 11.38
CA LEU A 177 -15.74 3.19 11.30
C LEU A 177 -16.41 2.78 12.62
N HIS A 178 -17.62 2.25 12.52
CA HIS A 178 -18.39 1.71 13.63
C HIS A 178 -18.43 0.19 13.52
N ILE A 179 -18.12 -0.50 14.61
CA ILE A 179 -17.98 -1.95 14.68
C ILE A 179 -18.73 -2.47 15.91
N ASP A 180 -19.52 -3.54 15.74
CA ASP A 180 -20.13 -4.26 16.87
C ASP A 180 -19.03 -5.05 17.62
N SER A 181 -18.93 -4.93 18.95
CA SER A 181 -17.84 -5.49 19.75
C SER A 181 -17.80 -7.03 19.81
N GLY A 182 -18.82 -7.71 19.28
CA GLY A 182 -18.94 -9.18 19.31
C GLY A 182 -17.83 -9.96 18.59
N GLU A 183 -16.89 -9.30 17.93
CA GLU A 183 -15.88 -9.94 17.05
C GLU A 183 -14.43 -9.62 17.42
N ALA A 184 -14.08 -9.74 18.71
CA ALA A 184 -12.75 -9.37 19.25
C ALA A 184 -11.55 -9.93 18.45
N ALA A 185 -11.64 -11.14 17.89
CA ALA A 185 -10.57 -11.72 17.08
C ALA A 185 -10.36 -10.99 15.74
N ARG A 186 -11.46 -10.62 15.05
CA ARG A 186 -11.39 -9.87 13.78
C ARG A 186 -11.01 -8.42 14.02
N LEU A 187 -11.52 -7.83 15.09
CA LEU A 187 -11.11 -6.51 15.56
C LEU A 187 -9.59 -6.45 15.77
N ARG A 188 -9.02 -7.41 16.52
CA ARG A 188 -7.56 -7.51 16.70
C ARG A 188 -6.82 -7.59 15.37
N ARG A 189 -7.38 -8.31 14.39
CA ARG A 189 -6.80 -8.39 13.03
C ARG A 189 -6.83 -7.04 12.33
N VAL A 190 -7.95 -6.31 12.38
CA VAL A 190 -8.05 -4.95 11.83
C VAL A 190 -7.06 -4.00 12.50
N CYS A 191 -6.92 -4.05 13.83
CA CYS A 191 -5.90 -3.26 14.55
C CYS A 191 -4.48 -3.63 14.13
N LYS A 192 -4.18 -4.92 13.91
CA LYS A 192 -2.88 -5.34 13.35
C LYS A 192 -2.63 -4.73 11.97
N TYR A 193 -3.65 -4.66 11.11
CA TYR A 193 -3.52 -3.99 9.82
C TYR A 193 -3.36 -2.47 9.95
N LEU A 194 -4.10 -1.81 10.85
CA LEU A 194 -3.91 -0.37 11.11
C LEU A 194 -2.45 -0.06 11.44
N ARG A 195 -1.87 -0.87 12.32
CA ARG A 195 -0.46 -0.80 12.70
C ARG A 195 0.48 -1.09 11.53
N PHE A 196 0.20 -2.15 10.78
CA PHE A 196 0.94 -2.54 9.58
C PHE A 196 1.03 -1.40 8.56
N PHE A 197 -0.09 -0.72 8.30
CA PHE A 197 -0.19 0.41 7.37
C PHE A 197 0.21 1.75 8.02
N ARG A 198 0.64 1.74 9.28
CA ARG A 198 1.07 2.91 10.07
C ARG A 198 0.01 4.03 10.11
N LEU A 199 -1.25 3.63 10.16
CA LEU A 199 -2.40 4.53 10.17
C LEU A 199 -2.72 4.97 11.61
N LEU A 200 -2.96 6.26 11.77
CA LEU A 200 -3.42 6.79 13.04
C LEU A 200 -4.90 6.54 13.20
N CYS A 201 -5.25 5.93 14.33
CA CYS A 201 -6.62 5.62 14.67
C CYS A 201 -6.88 6.01 16.12
N ARG A 202 -7.95 6.78 16.35
CA ARG A 202 -8.52 6.95 17.68
C ARG A 202 -9.65 5.94 17.84
N ILE A 203 -9.52 5.05 18.80
CA ILE A 203 -10.50 4.02 19.08
C ILE A 203 -11.22 4.40 20.36
N LYS A 204 -12.55 4.54 20.30
CA LYS A 204 -13.41 4.76 21.46
C LYS A 204 -14.36 3.59 21.61
N SER A 205 -14.52 3.08 22.83
CA SER A 205 -15.64 2.19 23.15
C SER A 205 -16.77 2.96 23.83
N SER A 206 -17.98 2.75 23.34
CA SER A 206 -19.21 3.26 23.95
C SER A 206 -20.16 2.10 24.23
N ARG A 207 -20.98 2.22 25.27
CA ARG A 207 -22.07 1.27 25.52
C ARG A 207 -23.37 1.88 25.05
N GLU A 208 -24.05 1.20 24.14
CA GLU A 208 -25.39 1.54 23.69
C GLU A 208 -26.33 0.39 24.09
N GLY A 209 -27.05 0.57 25.20
CA GLY A 209 -27.84 -0.50 25.82
C GLY A 209 -26.97 -1.67 26.30
N LYS A 210 -27.24 -2.89 25.80
CA LYS A 210 -26.48 -4.12 26.13
C LYS A 210 -25.30 -4.39 25.19
N LYS A 211 -25.12 -3.60 24.13
CA LYS A 211 -24.04 -3.80 23.15
C LYS A 211 -22.94 -2.77 23.35
N GLU A 212 -21.69 -3.22 23.23
CA GLU A 212 -20.54 -2.32 23.19
C GLU A 212 -20.26 -2.00 21.72
N LEU A 213 -20.29 -0.72 21.38
CA LEU A 213 -20.01 -0.21 20.05
C LEU A 213 -18.59 0.35 20.05
N ILE A 214 -17.79 -0.07 19.08
CA ILE A 214 -16.43 0.44 18.90
C ILE A 214 -16.45 1.42 17.75
N THR A 215 -16.06 2.65 18.04
CA THR A 215 -15.90 3.70 17.03
C THR A 215 -14.41 3.93 16.80
N MET A 216 -13.97 3.75 15.56
CA MET A 216 -12.62 3.99 15.09
C MET A 216 -12.62 5.22 14.19
N GLU A 217 -11.85 6.22 14.58
CA GLU A 217 -11.60 7.41 13.79
C GLU A 217 -10.19 7.33 13.21
N ILE A 218 -10.11 7.11 11.91
CA ILE A 218 -8.85 7.00 11.19
C ILE A 218 -8.65 8.31 10.43
N ASP A 219 -7.57 9.02 10.76
CA ASP A 219 -7.21 10.24 10.03
C ASP A 219 -6.94 9.87 8.58
N GLY A 220 -7.37 10.70 7.63
CA GLY A 220 -7.15 10.49 6.20
C GLY A 220 -6.03 11.39 5.65
N PRO A 221 -5.52 11.09 4.45
CA PRO A 221 -4.41 11.83 3.83
C PRO A 221 -4.59 13.33 3.75
N ALA A 222 -5.81 13.79 3.47
CA ALA A 222 -6.10 15.20 3.24
C ALA A 222 -6.27 16.02 4.54
N SER A 223 -6.09 15.38 5.70
CA SER A 223 -5.99 16.06 7.00
C SER A 223 -4.54 16.29 7.45
N ILE A 224 -3.56 15.76 6.71
CA ILE A 224 -2.13 15.82 7.04
C ILE A 224 -1.46 16.79 6.06
N PHE A 225 -1.04 17.95 6.55
CA PHE A 225 -0.62 19.10 5.75
C PHE A 225 0.66 18.92 4.93
N GLU A 226 1.43 17.83 5.10
CA GLU A 226 2.79 17.79 4.56
C GLU A 226 3.03 16.79 3.40
N GLN A 227 2.33 15.65 3.30
CA GLN A 227 2.41 14.76 2.12
C GLN A 227 1.16 13.86 1.95
N PRO A 228 0.07 14.34 1.31
CA PRO A 228 -1.20 13.62 1.28
C PRO A 228 -1.16 12.31 0.46
N ARG A 229 -0.22 12.13 -0.49
CA ARG A 229 -0.27 10.99 -1.42
C ARG A 229 0.16 9.65 -0.80
N GLY A 230 1.18 9.64 0.06
CA GLY A 230 1.70 8.40 0.66
C GLY A 230 0.74 7.80 1.67
N TYR A 231 0.15 8.64 2.52
CA TYR A 231 -0.79 8.21 3.55
C TYR A 231 -2.15 7.75 2.97
N GLY A 232 -2.60 8.37 1.87
CA GLY A 232 -3.86 8.00 1.21
C GLY A 232 -3.81 6.62 0.60
N LEU A 233 -2.64 6.27 0.04
CA LEU A 233 -2.37 4.92 -0.42
C LEU A 233 -2.43 3.91 0.74
N GLN A 234 -1.86 4.22 1.90
CA GLN A 234 -1.93 3.34 3.07
C GLN A 234 -3.38 3.11 3.54
N LEU A 235 -4.20 4.17 3.60
CA LEU A 235 -5.63 4.04 3.95
C LEU A 235 -6.38 3.16 2.93
N ALA A 236 -6.11 3.37 1.65
CA ALA A 236 -6.75 2.60 0.58
C ALA A 236 -6.31 1.12 0.59
N ILE A 237 -5.05 0.83 0.84
CA ILE A 237 -4.57 -0.56 0.97
C ILE A 237 -5.06 -1.17 2.29
N PHE A 238 -5.25 -0.41 3.36
CA PHE A 238 -5.85 -0.89 4.61
C PHE A 238 -7.32 -1.31 4.46
N PHE A 239 -8.11 -0.56 3.69
CA PHE A 239 -9.56 -0.71 3.59
C PHE A 239 -10.08 -2.16 3.47
N PRO A 240 -9.50 -3.06 2.65
CA PRO A 240 -9.99 -4.42 2.55
C PRO A 240 -9.98 -5.19 3.89
N ALA A 241 -9.15 -4.80 4.86
CA ALA A 241 -9.19 -5.37 6.21
C ALA A 241 -10.53 -5.10 6.92
N ILE A 242 -11.15 -3.94 6.71
CA ILE A 242 -12.48 -3.61 7.24
C ILE A 242 -13.52 -4.58 6.70
N CYS A 243 -13.46 -4.90 5.40
CA CYS A 243 -14.36 -5.85 4.74
C CYS A 243 -14.29 -7.28 5.29
N SER A 244 -13.37 -7.58 6.22
CA SER A 244 -13.32 -8.88 6.91
C SER A 244 -14.23 -8.98 8.14
N LEU A 245 -14.72 -7.84 8.64
CA LEU A 245 -15.67 -7.74 9.76
C LEU A 245 -17.06 -8.17 9.30
N LYS A 246 -17.89 -8.79 10.17
CA LYS A 246 -19.26 -9.16 9.79
C LYS A 246 -20.24 -8.01 9.92
N ASN A 247 -20.12 -7.20 10.97
CA ASN A 247 -21.01 -6.07 11.23
C ASN A 247 -20.18 -4.79 11.34
N TRP A 248 -20.24 -3.97 10.29
CA TRP A 248 -19.47 -2.73 10.25
C TRP A 248 -20.19 -1.67 9.41
N GLN A 249 -20.01 -0.42 9.80
CA GLN A 249 -20.46 0.73 9.02
C GLN A 249 -19.32 1.73 8.96
N MET A 250 -19.06 2.30 7.78
CA MET A 250 -18.08 3.33 7.62
C MET A 250 -18.67 4.58 6.98
N GLN A 251 -18.05 5.70 7.31
CA GLN A 251 -18.27 6.98 6.68
C GLN A 251 -16.92 7.62 6.38
N ALA A 252 -16.73 8.12 5.17
CA ALA A 252 -15.52 8.84 4.79
C ALA A 252 -15.85 10.14 4.06
N ASP A 253 -15.19 11.21 4.46
CA ASP A 253 -15.26 12.50 3.76
C ASP A 253 -14.27 12.49 2.60
N ILE A 254 -14.77 12.45 1.37
CA ILE A 254 -13.96 12.35 0.16
C ILE A 254 -13.90 13.70 -0.53
N LEU A 255 -12.69 14.17 -0.88
CA LEU A 255 -12.54 15.29 -1.80
C LEU A 255 -12.70 14.80 -3.25
N TRP A 256 -13.87 15.01 -3.83
CA TRP A 256 -14.22 14.57 -5.19
C TRP A 256 -14.51 15.76 -6.10
N LYS A 257 -13.72 15.93 -7.16
CA LYS A 257 -13.82 17.07 -8.09
C LYS A 257 -13.93 18.42 -7.34
N GLU A 258 -13.02 18.62 -6.38
CA GLU A 258 -12.93 19.82 -5.52
C GLU A 258 -14.10 20.02 -4.55
N LYS A 259 -15.10 19.14 -4.55
CA LYS A 259 -16.23 19.18 -3.61
C LYS A 259 -16.07 18.08 -2.57
N LYS A 260 -16.40 18.40 -1.31
CA LYS A 260 -16.53 17.39 -0.27
C LYS A 260 -17.79 16.56 -0.57
N GLN A 261 -17.64 15.25 -0.60
CA GLN A 261 -18.71 14.28 -0.79
C GLN A 261 -18.60 13.19 0.27
N LEU A 262 -19.75 12.63 0.65
CA LEU A 262 -19.79 11.59 1.67
C LEU A 262 -19.79 10.21 1.04
N LEU A 263 -18.83 9.36 1.41
CA LEU A 263 -18.87 7.93 1.10
C LEU A 263 -19.36 7.18 2.33
N GLN A 264 -20.43 6.39 2.19
CA GLN A 264 -20.95 5.50 3.23
C GLN A 264 -20.97 4.07 2.68
N LEU A 265 -20.44 3.13 3.45
CA LEU A 265 -20.41 1.71 3.13
C LEU A 265 -20.64 0.92 4.40
N ASP A 266 -21.13 -0.30 4.25
CA ASP A 266 -21.44 -1.21 5.34
C ASP A 266 -21.23 -2.67 4.92
N GLN A 267 -21.58 -3.62 5.80
CA GLN A 267 -21.44 -5.05 5.52
C GLN A 267 -22.25 -5.56 4.32
N ASP A 268 -23.29 -4.84 3.89
CA ASP A 268 -24.17 -5.26 2.78
C ASP A 268 -23.61 -4.78 1.42
N SER A 269 -22.57 -3.95 1.44
CA SER A 269 -21.84 -3.57 0.23
C SER A 269 -21.16 -4.81 -0.40
N PRO A 270 -21.16 -4.98 -1.74
CA PRO A 270 -20.62 -6.16 -2.43
C PRO A 270 -19.08 -6.16 -2.47
N LEU A 271 -18.47 -6.19 -1.29
CA LEU A 271 -17.05 -6.07 -1.05
C LEU A 271 -16.54 -7.34 -0.37
N SER A 272 -15.46 -7.89 -0.91
CA SER A 272 -14.84 -9.11 -0.42
C SER A 272 -13.45 -8.79 0.08
N CYS A 273 -13.06 -9.34 1.24
CA CYS A 273 -11.70 -9.16 1.73
C CYS A 273 -10.76 -10.14 1.00
N PRO A 274 -9.77 -9.67 0.21
CA PRO A 274 -8.84 -10.56 -0.47
C PRO A 274 -7.77 -11.13 0.48
N TYR A 275 -7.73 -10.68 1.72
CA TYR A 275 -6.75 -11.12 2.71
C TYR A 275 -7.17 -12.45 3.35
N GLN A 276 -6.81 -13.56 2.72
CA GLN A 276 -7.28 -14.88 3.18
C GLN A 276 -6.56 -15.38 4.44
N ILE A 277 -5.29 -15.03 4.64
CA ILE A 277 -4.48 -15.54 5.75
C ILE A 277 -3.68 -14.37 6.34
N PHE A 278 -3.86 -14.08 7.63
CA PHE A 278 -2.90 -13.26 8.38
C PHE A 278 -2.05 -14.17 9.26
N SER A 279 -1.43 -15.18 8.64
CA SER A 279 -0.17 -15.68 9.13
C SER A 279 0.93 -14.96 8.35
N ALA A 280 1.79 -14.25 9.05
CA ALA A 280 3.16 -13.96 8.61
C ALA A 280 3.47 -12.90 7.53
N TYR A 281 2.56 -12.00 7.11
CA TYR A 281 3.04 -10.74 6.49
C TYR A 281 3.20 -9.63 7.52
N VAL A 282 4.27 -9.79 8.30
CA VAL A 282 4.92 -8.73 9.06
C VAL A 282 5.85 -7.98 8.08
N PRO A 283 5.85 -6.64 8.01
CA PRO A 283 6.72 -5.87 7.11
C PRO A 283 8.16 -6.33 7.25
N GLU A 284 8.95 -6.30 6.18
CA GLU A 284 10.34 -6.75 6.25
C GLU A 284 11.11 -5.97 7.32
N GLU A 285 10.82 -4.68 7.50
CA GLU A 285 11.44 -3.86 8.53
C GLU A 285 11.07 -4.30 9.95
N ILE A 286 9.81 -4.70 10.17
CA ILE A 286 9.37 -5.26 11.46
C ILE A 286 9.98 -6.65 11.66
N LYS A 287 10.02 -7.50 10.63
CA LYS A 287 10.67 -8.83 10.69
C LYS A 287 12.16 -8.72 10.97
N LEU A 288 12.85 -7.80 10.28
CA LEU A 288 14.26 -7.51 10.46
C LEU A 288 14.50 -6.98 11.86
N PHE A 289 13.67 -6.06 12.36
CA PHE A 289 13.75 -5.59 13.73
C PHE A 289 13.52 -6.70 14.75
N GLU A 290 12.45 -7.49 14.63
CA GLU A 290 12.17 -8.60 15.55
C GLU A 290 13.30 -9.63 15.55
N LYS A 291 13.78 -10.00 14.36
CA LYS A 291 14.89 -10.95 14.17
C LYS A 291 16.20 -10.41 14.75
N HIS A 292 16.50 -9.13 14.50
CA HIS A 292 17.70 -8.49 15.00
C HIS A 292 17.64 -8.29 16.52
N PHE A 293 16.50 -7.81 17.04
CA PHE A 293 16.26 -7.64 18.47
C PHE A 293 16.39 -8.96 19.21
N ARG A 294 15.80 -10.06 18.70
CA ARG A 294 15.93 -11.40 19.30
C ARG A 294 17.37 -11.94 19.30
N LYS A 295 18.20 -11.53 18.34
CA LYS A 295 19.61 -11.92 18.28
C LYS A 295 20.49 -11.09 19.22
N THR A 296 20.22 -9.79 19.33
CA THR A 296 21.07 -8.84 20.05
C THR A 296 20.69 -8.69 21.51
N VAL A 297 19.42 -8.91 21.87
CA VAL A 297 18.88 -8.63 23.20
C VAL A 297 18.40 -9.93 23.85
N GLN A 298 18.98 -10.28 25.00
CA GLN A 298 18.60 -11.50 25.74
C GLN A 298 17.65 -11.22 26.91
N ASP A 299 17.81 -10.06 27.57
CA ASP A 299 17.07 -9.72 28.80
C ASP A 299 15.61 -9.30 28.55
N TRP A 300 15.29 -8.95 27.32
CA TRP A 300 13.95 -8.53 26.87
C TRP A 300 13.49 -9.37 25.69
N LYS A 301 12.22 -9.79 25.73
CA LYS A 301 11.56 -10.54 24.66
C LYS A 301 10.37 -9.76 24.13
N ILE A 302 10.20 -9.77 22.82
CA ILE A 302 9.00 -9.20 22.19
C ILE A 302 7.84 -10.16 22.45
N SER A 303 6.74 -9.64 23.02
CA SER A 303 5.53 -10.40 23.27
C SER A 303 4.70 -10.51 21.98
N GLU A 304 4.25 -11.72 21.65
CA GLU A 304 3.35 -11.99 20.52
C GLU A 304 1.94 -11.40 20.74
N GLN A 305 1.58 -11.16 21.99
CA GLN A 305 0.34 -10.50 22.39
C GLN A 305 0.67 -9.08 22.88
N THR A 306 0.22 -8.09 22.13
CA THR A 306 0.24 -6.68 22.55
C THR A 306 -1.10 -6.38 23.22
N PRO A 307 -1.20 -6.31 24.56
CA PRO A 307 -2.42 -5.86 25.20
C PRO A 307 -2.66 -4.38 24.87
N PHE A 308 -3.93 -3.99 24.87
CA PHE A 308 -4.32 -2.59 24.71
C PHE A 308 -4.23 -1.87 26.05
N LEU A 309 -3.94 -0.58 26.02
CA LEU A 309 -4.05 0.30 27.19
C LEU A 309 -5.34 1.10 27.07
N ARG A 310 -5.95 1.42 28.21
CA ARG A 310 -7.09 2.35 28.28
C ARG A 310 -6.59 3.71 28.71
N ALA A 311 -6.84 4.71 27.88
CA ALA A 311 -6.67 6.11 28.20
C ALA A 311 -8.00 6.72 28.66
N ASP A 312 -7.98 8.02 28.91
CA ASP A 312 -9.17 8.78 29.32
C ASP A 312 -10.25 8.72 28.22
N ASP A 313 -11.51 9.03 28.59
CA ASP A 313 -12.66 9.05 27.67
C ASP A 313 -12.90 7.72 26.90
N ASN A 314 -12.57 6.58 27.54
CA ASN A 314 -12.64 5.24 26.93
C ASN A 314 -11.80 5.10 25.64
N GLU A 315 -10.74 5.91 25.50
CA GLU A 315 -9.81 5.78 24.39
C GLU A 315 -8.95 4.52 24.56
N ILE A 316 -8.81 3.74 23.49
CA ILE A 316 -8.02 2.51 23.48
C ILE A 316 -6.72 2.78 22.72
N ILE A 317 -5.60 2.62 23.42
CA ILE A 317 -4.26 2.72 22.87
C ILE A 317 -3.80 1.33 22.42
N PHE A 318 -3.26 1.24 21.20
CA PHE A 318 -2.79 0.00 20.62
C PHE A 318 -1.29 0.10 20.27
N PRO A 319 -0.38 -0.30 21.18
CA PRO A 319 1.07 -0.14 20.97
C PRO A 319 1.60 -0.94 19.76
N ASP A 320 2.70 -0.46 19.17
CA ASP A 320 3.46 -1.11 18.09
C ASP A 320 4.20 -2.36 18.54
N PHE A 321 4.81 -2.30 19.72
CA PHE A 321 5.50 -3.45 20.31
C PHE A 321 5.17 -3.57 21.79
N SER A 322 5.25 -4.80 22.29
CA SER A 322 5.26 -5.09 23.72
C SER A 322 6.50 -5.88 24.03
N PHE A 323 7.20 -5.51 25.10
CA PHE A 323 8.43 -6.15 25.54
C PHE A 323 8.24 -6.65 26.96
N VAL A 324 8.66 -7.88 27.21
CA VAL A 324 8.66 -8.52 28.53
C VAL A 324 10.10 -8.80 28.93
N ASN A 325 10.51 -8.37 30.12
CA ASN A 325 11.82 -8.71 30.65
C ASN A 325 11.82 -10.05 31.40
N SER A 326 13.01 -10.53 31.78
CA SER A 326 13.18 -11.76 32.57
C SER A 326 12.46 -11.75 33.92
N LYS A 327 12.18 -10.57 34.49
CA LYS A 327 11.44 -10.36 35.75
C LYS A 327 9.91 -10.29 35.55
N GLY A 328 9.40 -10.44 34.33
CA GLY A 328 7.98 -10.37 34.01
C GLY A 328 7.40 -8.96 33.82
N LYS A 329 8.22 -7.91 33.87
CA LYS A 329 7.79 -6.53 33.64
C LYS A 329 7.45 -6.34 32.15
N LEU A 330 6.24 -5.85 31.91
CA LEU A 330 5.69 -5.62 30.58
C LEU A 330 5.74 -4.12 30.27
N LEU A 331 6.40 -3.76 29.17
CA LEU A 331 6.48 -2.42 28.64
C LEU A 331 5.97 -2.37 27.20
N HIS A 332 5.38 -1.26 26.80
CA HIS A 332 4.77 -1.05 25.49
C HIS A 332 5.50 0.04 24.73
N LEU A 333 5.62 -0.07 23.41
CA LEU A 333 6.23 0.95 22.57
C LEU A 333 5.25 1.38 21.49
N GLU A 334 5.05 2.68 21.36
CA GLU A 334 4.28 3.30 20.26
C GLU A 334 5.22 4.18 19.43
N LEU A 335 5.15 4.01 18.11
CA LEU A 335 6.02 4.65 17.12
C LEU A 335 5.24 5.74 16.38
N PHE A 336 5.65 6.98 16.60
CA PHE A 336 5.16 8.16 15.91
C PHE A 336 6.02 8.43 14.68
N HIS A 337 5.46 8.23 13.49
CA HIS A 337 6.11 8.47 12.20
C HIS A 337 5.85 9.90 11.71
N ARG A 338 6.52 10.32 10.64
CA ARG A 338 6.46 11.67 10.02
C ARG A 338 5.07 12.30 9.86
N HIS A 339 4.02 11.49 9.74
CA HIS A 339 2.64 11.95 9.54
C HIS A 339 1.82 12.02 10.83
N HIS A 340 2.43 11.74 11.99
CA HIS A 340 1.72 11.54 13.25
C HIS A 340 1.72 12.74 14.20
N ALA A 341 2.05 13.94 13.69
CA ALA A 341 2.15 15.18 14.46
C ALA A 341 0.89 15.47 15.29
N SER A 342 -0.30 15.35 14.69
CA SER A 342 -1.59 15.67 15.32
C SER A 342 -1.94 14.77 16.51
N ARG A 343 -1.35 13.58 16.60
CA ARG A 343 -1.61 12.61 17.66
C ARG A 343 -0.51 12.55 18.71
N LEU A 344 0.70 13.01 18.38
CA LEU A 344 1.82 13.04 19.32
C LEU A 344 1.55 14.00 20.48
N LEU A 345 1.09 15.23 20.21
CA LEU A 345 0.86 16.23 21.26
C LEU A 345 -0.20 15.78 22.28
N PRO A 346 -1.42 15.34 21.87
CA PRO A 346 -2.39 14.81 22.82
C PRO A 346 -1.88 13.61 23.61
N ARG A 347 -0.98 12.80 23.02
CA ARG A 347 -0.40 11.66 23.72
C ARG A 347 0.60 12.09 24.80
N LEU A 348 1.43 13.08 24.53
CA LEU A 348 2.32 13.67 25.54
C LEU A 348 1.51 14.27 26.69
N ASP A 349 0.40 14.95 26.39
CA ASP A 349 -0.51 15.51 27.39
C ASP A 349 -1.23 14.43 28.23
N TRP A 350 -1.48 13.26 27.66
CA TRP A 350 -2.02 12.13 28.41
C TRP A 350 -0.96 11.50 29.33
N LEU A 351 0.28 11.38 28.85
CA LEU A 351 1.39 10.81 29.61
C LEU A 351 1.86 11.73 30.75
N SER A 352 1.75 13.05 30.60
CA SER A 352 2.02 13.98 31.70
C SER A 352 1.05 13.80 32.88
N ARG A 353 -0.19 13.39 32.59
CA ARG A 353 -1.23 13.06 33.58
C ARG A 353 -1.16 11.61 34.07
N ASN A 354 -0.46 10.73 33.35
CA ASN A 354 -0.31 9.30 33.64
C ASN A 354 1.17 8.89 33.61
N PRO A 355 2.01 9.42 34.52
CA PRO A 355 3.47 9.24 34.47
C PRO A 355 3.92 7.79 34.70
N ASP A 356 3.11 6.98 35.37
CA ASP A 356 3.40 5.56 35.67
C ASP A 356 3.00 4.61 34.52
N SER A 357 2.56 5.16 33.39
CA SER A 357 2.15 4.37 32.23
C SER A 357 3.33 3.54 31.69
N PRO A 358 3.15 2.24 31.43
CA PRO A 358 4.19 1.37 30.85
C PRO A 358 4.48 1.67 29.36
N LEU A 359 4.08 2.84 28.84
CA LEU A 359 4.16 3.21 27.43
C LEU A 359 5.43 4.01 27.13
N LEU A 360 6.23 3.52 26.19
CA LEU A 360 7.39 4.16 25.61
C LEU A 360 7.00 4.82 24.29
N LEU A 361 7.70 5.92 23.96
CA LEU A 361 7.48 6.66 22.72
C LEU A 361 8.72 6.62 21.83
N GLY A 362 8.58 6.09 20.62
CA GLY A 362 9.55 6.32 19.55
C GLY A 362 9.05 7.43 18.64
N VAL A 363 9.81 8.50 18.42
CA VAL A 363 9.41 9.61 17.54
C VAL A 363 10.38 9.74 16.37
N ASP A 364 9.86 9.78 15.15
CA ASP A 364 10.68 9.96 13.95
C ASP A 364 11.29 11.37 13.92
N ARG A 365 12.57 11.45 13.53
CA ARG A 365 13.35 12.69 13.48
C ARG A 365 12.70 13.77 12.59
N SER A 366 11.90 13.40 11.59
CA SER A 366 11.16 14.38 10.79
C SER A 366 10.08 15.13 11.58
N LEU A 367 9.45 14.50 12.58
CA LEU A 367 8.52 15.18 13.48
C LEU A 367 9.26 16.14 14.42
N GLN A 368 10.39 15.69 14.97
CA GLN A 368 11.21 16.52 15.85
C GLN A 368 11.70 17.81 15.16
N ARG A 369 11.90 17.80 13.84
CA ARG A 369 12.29 19.03 13.11
C ARG A 369 11.24 20.15 13.18
N LYS A 370 10.02 19.86 13.61
CA LYS A 370 8.98 20.88 13.82
C LYS A 370 9.18 21.56 15.18
N PRO A 371 9.33 22.89 15.24
CA PRO A 371 9.63 23.60 16.49
C PRO A 371 8.64 23.31 17.62
N GLU A 372 7.35 23.25 17.30
CA GLU A 372 6.28 22.97 18.27
C GLU A 372 6.39 21.57 18.88
N ILE A 373 6.74 20.57 18.06
CA ILE A 373 6.95 19.19 18.53
C ILE A 373 8.24 19.10 19.34
N ASP A 374 9.34 19.70 18.89
CA ASP A 374 10.61 19.67 19.62
C ASP A 374 10.46 20.28 21.01
N ALA A 375 9.79 21.43 21.11
CA ALA A 375 9.49 22.07 22.39
C ALA A 375 8.64 21.17 23.30
N ALA A 376 7.60 20.53 22.77
CA ALA A 376 6.76 19.60 23.53
C ALA A 376 7.53 18.35 24.00
N LEU A 377 8.41 17.80 23.17
CA LEU A 377 9.25 16.65 23.52
C LEU A 377 10.27 17.02 24.61
N GLN A 378 10.87 18.20 24.54
CA GLN A 378 11.82 18.71 25.54
C GLN A 378 11.14 19.01 26.88
N ALA A 379 9.91 19.53 26.86
CA ALA A 379 9.14 19.83 28.07
C ALA A 379 8.55 18.58 28.75
N SER A 380 8.47 17.45 28.03
CA SER A 380 7.85 16.24 28.53
C SER A 380 8.82 15.38 29.35
N ASP A 381 8.66 15.38 30.68
CA ASP A 381 9.37 14.48 31.60
C ASP A 381 9.23 12.99 31.23
N HIS A 382 8.05 12.59 30.74
CA HIS A 382 7.79 11.21 30.32
C HIS A 382 8.67 10.83 29.14
N PHE A 383 8.65 11.63 28.06
CA PHE A 383 9.52 11.45 26.90
C PHE A 383 11.02 11.48 27.28
N ALA A 384 11.43 12.35 28.21
CA ALA A 384 12.82 12.35 28.69
C ALA A 384 13.18 11.03 29.40
N LYS A 385 12.24 10.36 30.07
CA LYS A 385 12.45 9.08 30.78
C LYS A 385 12.30 7.86 29.88
N ALA A 386 11.25 7.83 29.05
CA ALA A 386 10.73 6.66 28.33
C ALA A 386 10.51 6.94 26.82
N GLY A 387 11.21 7.92 26.26
CA GLY A 387 11.13 8.30 24.85
C GLY A 387 12.49 8.25 24.13
N PHE A 388 12.45 8.10 22.80
CA PHE A 388 13.64 8.20 21.96
C PHE A 388 13.32 8.69 20.54
N ILE A 389 14.35 9.24 19.87
CA ILE A 389 14.26 9.68 18.47
C ILE A 389 14.90 8.64 17.53
N TYR A 390 14.19 8.30 16.45
CA TYR A 390 14.70 7.42 15.40
C TYR A 390 14.63 8.07 14.00
N LYS A 391 15.25 7.43 13.01
CA LYS A 391 15.19 7.85 11.61
C LYS A 391 14.71 6.67 10.79
N ASP A 392 13.58 6.83 10.08
CA ASP A 392 12.92 5.82 9.24
C ASP A 392 12.34 4.62 10.04
N TYR A 393 13.16 3.94 10.85
CA TYR A 393 12.73 2.85 11.75
C TYR A 393 13.57 2.83 13.05
N PRO A 394 13.02 2.41 14.20
CA PRO A 394 13.77 2.30 15.45
C PRO A 394 14.94 1.29 15.39
N SER A 395 16.09 1.65 15.95
CA SER A 395 17.22 0.72 16.12
C SER A 395 17.09 -0.09 17.42
N CYS A 396 17.56 -1.34 17.41
CA CYS A 396 17.48 -2.20 18.60
C CYS A 396 18.25 -1.62 19.80
N GLU A 397 19.38 -0.95 19.54
CA GLU A 397 20.18 -0.31 20.58
C GLU A 397 19.41 0.80 21.32
N LYS A 398 18.80 1.73 20.57
CA LYS A 398 18.02 2.82 21.17
C LYS A 398 16.79 2.31 21.89
N THR A 399 16.11 1.32 21.32
CA THR A 399 14.97 0.67 21.97
C THR A 399 15.41 0.01 23.29
N LEU A 400 16.53 -0.72 23.30
CA LEU A 400 17.05 -1.37 24.50
C LEU A 400 17.45 -0.37 25.59
N GLN A 401 18.20 0.68 25.24
CA GLN A 401 18.58 1.74 26.18
C GLN A 401 17.34 2.37 26.83
N CYS A 402 16.28 2.62 26.03
CA CYS A 402 15.04 3.16 26.55
C CYS A 402 14.30 2.17 27.46
N LEU A 403 14.23 0.89 27.08
CA LEU A 403 13.64 -0.18 27.92
C LEU A 403 14.37 -0.30 29.27
N GLN A 404 15.69 -0.32 29.28
CA GLN A 404 16.50 -0.41 30.51
C GLN A 404 16.27 0.80 31.41
N LYS A 405 16.44 2.00 30.88
CA LYS A 405 16.22 3.28 31.59
C LYS A 405 14.82 3.38 32.21
N THR A 406 13.80 2.93 31.48
CA THR A 406 12.40 2.94 31.95
C THR A 406 12.18 1.86 33.02
N SER A 407 12.83 0.70 32.88
CA SER A 407 12.68 -0.40 33.82
C SER A 407 13.28 -0.13 35.20
N GLU A 408 14.39 0.62 35.27
CA GLU A 408 15.09 0.98 36.51
C GLU A 408 14.36 2.06 37.31
N LYS A 409 13.58 2.94 36.65
CA LYS A 409 12.91 4.08 37.29
C LYS A 409 11.47 3.82 37.72
N ILE A 410 10.79 2.83 37.13
CA ILE A 410 9.43 2.40 37.52
C ILE A 410 9.55 1.19 38.47
N SER A 411 10.51 1.19 39.38
CA SER A 411 10.83 0.05 40.25
C SER A 411 10.60 0.37 41.71
#